data_AF-A0A849F2Z1-F1
#
_entry.id   AF-A0A849F2Z1-F1
#
_cell.length_a   1.000
_cell.length_b   1.000
_cell.length_c   1.000
_cell.angle_alpha   90.00
_cell.angle_beta   90.00
_cell.angle_gamma   90.00
#
_symmetry.space_group_name_H-M   'P 1'
#
loop_
_entity.id
_entity.type
_entity.pdbx_description
1 polymer ?
#
loop_
_entity_poly.entity_id
_entity_poly.type
_entity_poly.pdbx_seq_one_letter_code
_entity_poly.pdbx_strand_id
1 'polypeptide(L)'
;MPKNKPKKFRQDEHIVDNIELNIWEALIPVFALVGMLAYNVYVFGDEAIGGSNQFILLMGGAVAAIVGFFNKVSYKQMLAEVAENVKSTTGALLILLMVGALAGTWLISGIIPAMIYYGLQILNPTIFLAACVVISAIISIATGSSWTTAATVGIALIGIGEALGISLGMTAGAVLSGAYFGDKMSPLSDTTNLAPAMAGGELFDHIKYMTITTVPTILVTLVVFIILGFTIDATGSADTETILNSIDAS
;
A
#
# COMPACT_ATOMS: atom_id res chain seq x y z
N MET A 1 -19.42 20.83 40.02
CA MET A 1 -18.38 19.81 39.76
C MET A 1 -18.98 18.42 39.88
N PRO A 2 -19.28 17.71 38.77
CA PRO A 2 -19.48 16.27 38.83
C PRO A 2 -18.14 15.57 38.55
N LYS A 3 -17.73 14.70 39.48
CA LYS A 3 -16.58 13.81 39.33
C LYS A 3 -16.91 12.77 38.24
N ASN A 4 -16.24 12.86 37.10
CA ASN A 4 -16.25 11.79 36.09
C ASN A 4 -15.61 10.54 36.70
N LYS A 5 -16.37 9.45 36.80
CA LYS A 5 -15.83 8.14 37.17
C LYS A 5 -14.97 7.62 36.01
N PRO A 6 -13.78 7.06 36.26
CA PRO A 6 -12.98 6.46 35.20
C PRO A 6 -13.73 5.23 34.65
N LYS A 7 -13.85 5.15 33.32
CA LYS A 7 -14.34 3.96 32.64
C LYS A 7 -13.39 2.81 32.98
N LYS A 8 -13.93 1.66 33.36
CA LYS A 8 -13.15 0.48 33.76
C LYS A 8 -12.62 -0.19 32.50
N PHE A 9 -11.40 0.16 32.10
CA PHE A 9 -10.70 -0.47 30.97
C PHE A 9 -10.09 -1.83 31.37
N ARG A 10 -9.83 -2.69 30.38
CA ARG A 10 -9.23 -4.03 30.57
C ARG A 10 -7.83 -3.88 31.20
N GLN A 11 -7.47 -4.80 32.10
CA GLN A 11 -6.26 -4.70 32.95
C GLN A 11 -4.92 -4.75 32.19
N ASP A 12 -4.93 -5.06 30.90
CA ASP A 12 -3.73 -5.34 30.09
C ASP A 12 -3.46 -4.28 28.99
N GLU A 13 -4.22 -3.18 28.95
CA GLU A 13 -3.96 -2.08 28.02
C GLU A 13 -3.04 -1.02 28.65
N HIS A 14 -1.81 -0.92 28.13
CA HIS A 14 -0.88 0.14 28.49
C HIS A 14 -1.32 1.44 27.78
N ILE A 15 -2.34 2.10 28.31
CA ILE A 15 -2.82 3.39 27.77
C ILE A 15 -1.78 4.45 28.10
N VAL A 16 -1.08 4.97 27.09
CA VAL A 16 -0.23 6.14 27.26
C VAL A 16 -1.15 7.35 27.40
N ASP A 17 -1.30 7.86 28.62
CA ASP A 17 -2.00 9.11 28.89
C ASP A 17 -1.21 10.29 28.30
N ASN A 18 -1.48 10.57 27.03
CA ASN A 18 -0.88 11.67 26.28
C ASN A 18 -1.68 12.96 26.48
N ILE A 19 -1.02 14.11 26.33
CA ILE A 19 -1.71 15.40 26.28
C ILE A 19 -2.62 15.35 25.05
N GLU A 20 -3.93 15.38 25.26
CA GLU A 20 -4.90 15.43 24.16
C GLU A 20 -4.69 16.72 23.37
N LEU A 21 -4.06 16.59 22.19
CA LEU A 21 -3.89 17.68 21.25
C LEU A 21 -5.24 18.07 20.66
N ASN A 22 -5.42 19.36 20.37
CA ASN A 22 -6.56 19.78 19.57
C ASN A 22 -6.43 19.15 18.17
N ILE A 23 -7.54 18.67 17.60
CA ILE A 23 -7.54 18.05 16.27
C ILE A 23 -6.94 18.96 15.20
N TRP A 24 -7.12 20.28 15.35
CA TRP A 24 -6.54 21.28 14.46
C TRP A 24 -5.01 21.31 14.52
N GLU A 25 -4.43 21.14 15.70
CA GLU A 25 -2.98 21.11 15.89
C GLU A 25 -2.39 19.80 15.36
N ALA A 26 -3.08 18.68 15.58
CA ALA A 26 -2.68 17.38 15.05
C ALA A 26 -2.71 17.32 13.52
N LEU A 27 -3.56 18.13 12.87
CA LEU A 27 -3.65 18.19 11.41
C LEU A 27 -2.54 19.04 10.76
N ILE A 28 -1.88 19.95 11.50
CA ILE A 28 -0.84 20.83 10.94
C ILE A 28 0.31 20.02 10.30
N PRO A 29 0.92 19.04 10.98
CA PRO A 29 2.00 18.26 10.38
C PRO A 29 1.53 17.42 9.19
N VAL A 30 0.27 16.95 9.22
CA VAL A 30 -0.31 16.16 8.12
C VAL A 30 -0.47 17.02 6.87
N PHE A 31 -1.10 18.19 6.98
CA PHE A 31 -1.25 19.10 5.85
C PHE A 31 0.09 19.64 5.35
N ALA A 32 1.02 19.96 6.26
CA ALA A 32 2.36 20.38 5.89
C ALA A 32 3.08 19.28 5.10
N LEU A 33 3.06 18.03 5.58
CA LEU A 33 3.68 16.90 4.90
C LEU A 33 3.06 16.66 3.53
N VAL A 34 1.73 16.57 3.44
CA VAL A 34 1.03 16.35 2.17
C VAL A 34 1.29 17.49 1.19
N GLY A 35 1.27 18.74 1.65
CA GLY A 35 1.58 19.92 0.82
C GLY A 35 3.02 19.92 0.31
N MET A 36 4.00 19.59 1.18
CA MET A 36 5.39 19.48 0.79
C MET A 36 5.60 18.34 -0.22
N LEU A 37 4.99 17.17 -0.02
CA LEU A 37 5.07 16.06 -0.97
C LEU A 37 4.44 16.40 -2.33
N ALA A 38 3.27 17.05 -2.32
CA ALA A 38 2.62 17.49 -3.56
C ALA A 38 3.49 18.50 -4.33
N TYR A 39 4.09 19.46 -3.62
CA TYR A 39 5.03 20.41 -4.22
C TYR A 39 6.29 19.69 -4.76
N ASN A 40 6.79 18.69 -4.05
CA ASN A 40 7.95 17.91 -4.48
C ASN A 40 7.73 17.21 -5.81
N VAL A 41 6.60 16.50 -5.92
CA VAL A 41 6.23 15.79 -7.14
C VAL A 41 5.96 16.78 -8.28
N TYR A 42 5.38 17.95 -7.98
CA TYR A 42 5.20 19.00 -8.97
C TYR A 42 6.53 19.53 -9.55
N VAL A 43 7.57 19.67 -8.73
CA VAL A 43 8.87 20.20 -9.15
C VAL A 43 9.78 19.13 -9.76
N PHE A 44 9.87 17.96 -9.13
CA PHE A 44 10.86 16.93 -9.46
C PHE A 44 10.27 15.72 -10.21
N GLY A 45 8.95 15.60 -10.33
CA GLY A 45 8.31 14.44 -10.98
C GLY A 45 8.80 13.11 -10.41
N ASP A 46 9.22 12.20 -11.29
CA ASP A 46 9.75 10.88 -10.92
C ASP A 46 11.10 10.95 -10.18
N GLU A 47 11.90 12.00 -10.40
CA GLU A 47 13.19 12.20 -9.73
C GLU A 47 13.04 12.50 -8.23
N ALA A 48 11.83 12.81 -7.77
CA ALA A 48 11.50 12.99 -6.36
C ALA A 48 11.91 11.78 -5.49
N ILE A 49 11.95 10.58 -6.08
CA ILE A 49 12.31 9.32 -5.43
C ILE A 49 13.82 9.27 -5.09
N GLY A 50 14.66 10.02 -5.80
CA GLY A 50 16.12 10.01 -5.69
C GLY A 50 16.71 10.64 -4.42
N GLY A 51 15.88 11.10 -3.48
CA GLY A 51 16.35 11.66 -2.19
C GLY A 51 15.42 12.72 -1.61
N SER A 52 14.72 13.47 -2.46
CA SER A 52 13.89 14.60 -2.02
C SER A 52 12.72 14.16 -1.13
N ASN A 53 12.08 13.03 -1.44
CA ASN A 53 11.02 12.46 -0.60
C ASN A 53 11.50 12.18 0.84
N GLN A 54 12.70 11.66 1.00
CA GLN A 54 13.31 11.34 2.30
C GLN A 54 13.54 12.63 3.11
N PHE A 55 14.04 13.69 2.46
CA PHE A 55 14.18 15.00 3.10
C PHE A 55 12.83 15.58 3.52
N ILE A 56 11.78 15.44 2.71
CA ILE A 56 10.45 15.97 3.03
C ILE A 56 9.80 15.21 4.19
N LEU A 57 9.98 13.89 4.26
CA LEU A 57 9.52 13.10 5.41
C LEU A 57 10.21 13.56 6.71
N LEU A 58 11.52 13.83 6.66
CA LEU A 58 12.25 14.41 7.80
C LEU A 58 11.75 15.81 8.16
N MET A 59 11.45 16.66 7.18
CA MET A 59 10.87 17.99 7.40
C MET A 59 9.46 17.91 8.00
N GLY A 60 8.63 16.96 7.57
CA GLY A 60 7.32 16.68 8.17
C GLY A 60 7.46 16.27 9.63
N GLY A 61 8.43 15.43 9.95
CA GLY A 61 8.80 15.09 11.33
C GLY A 61 9.26 16.31 12.14
N ALA A 62 10.04 17.21 11.54
CA ALA A 62 10.45 18.46 12.18
C ALA A 62 9.25 19.39 12.47
N VAL A 63 8.29 19.50 11.54
CA VAL A 63 7.03 20.23 11.77
C VAL A 63 6.23 19.60 12.90
N ALA A 64 6.11 18.28 12.93
CA ALA A 64 5.46 17.57 14.04
C ALA A 64 6.13 17.84 15.39
N ALA A 65 7.46 17.85 15.43
CA ALA A 65 8.22 18.19 16.63
C ALA A 65 7.97 19.63 17.08
N ILE A 66 7.94 20.60 16.15
CA ILE A 66 7.63 22.01 16.44
C ILE A 66 6.23 22.15 17.05
N VAL A 67 5.23 21.49 16.46
CA VAL A 67 3.85 21.47 17.00
C VAL A 67 3.83 20.84 18.39
N GLY A 68 4.56 19.75 18.60
CA GLY A 68 4.71 19.11 19.91
C GLY A 68 5.30 20.06 20.96
N PHE A 69 6.34 20.83 20.60
CA PHE A 69 6.93 21.83 21.50
C PHE A 69 5.96 22.96 21.87
N PHE A 70 5.20 23.49 20.92
CA PHE A 70 4.17 24.51 21.22
C PHE A 70 3.07 23.99 22.14
N ASN A 71 2.78 22.70 22.05
CA ASN A 71 1.85 22.00 22.94
C ASN A 71 2.46 21.50 24.25
N LYS A 72 3.70 21.92 24.55
CA LYS A 72 4.43 21.59 25.78
C LYS A 72 4.65 20.09 25.97
N VAL A 73 4.69 19.32 24.87
CA VAL A 73 5.08 17.91 24.89
C VAL A 73 6.59 17.83 25.14
N SER A 74 6.99 16.97 26.06
CA SER A 74 8.41 16.84 26.40
C SER A 74 9.19 16.14 25.28
N TYR A 75 10.44 16.57 25.05
CA TYR A 75 11.32 15.93 24.06
C TYR A 75 11.51 14.43 24.32
N LYS A 76 11.60 14.02 25.59
CA LYS A 76 11.70 12.61 25.97
C LYS A 76 10.48 11.80 25.55
N GLN A 77 9.29 12.37 25.71
CA GLN A 77 8.04 11.73 25.29
C GLN A 77 7.97 11.64 23.78
N MET A 78 8.32 12.70 23.04
CA MET A 78 8.37 12.65 21.57
C MET A 78 9.31 11.54 21.06
N LEU A 79 10.52 11.42 21.64
CA LEU A 79 11.44 10.34 21.28
C LEU A 79 10.93 8.95 21.66
N ALA A 80 10.30 8.81 22.83
CA ALA A 80 9.74 7.53 23.26
C ALA A 80 8.64 7.06 22.31
N GLU A 81 7.76 7.97 21.88
CA GLU A 81 6.70 7.68 20.90
C GLU A 81 7.30 7.33 19.53
N VAL A 82 8.33 8.03 19.06
CA VAL A 82 9.03 7.65 17.82
C VAL A 82 9.60 6.24 17.91
N ALA A 83 10.25 5.89 19.03
CA ALA A 83 10.81 4.56 19.23
C ALA A 83 9.73 3.46 19.25
N GLU A 84 8.61 3.71 19.92
CA GLU A 84 7.49 2.75 19.95
C GLU A 84 6.86 2.61 18.56
N ASN A 85 6.71 3.69 17.80
CA ASN A 85 6.21 3.63 16.42
C ASN A 85 7.14 2.82 15.51
N VAL A 86 8.46 3.02 15.59
CA VAL A 86 9.44 2.21 14.83
C VAL A 86 9.35 0.74 15.21
N LYS A 87 9.27 0.43 16.50
CA LYS A 87 9.12 -0.94 17.00
C LYS A 87 7.84 -1.59 16.48
N SER A 88 6.70 -0.90 16.55
CA SER A 88 5.41 -1.41 16.07
C SER A 88 5.38 -1.65 14.56
N THR A 89 6.15 -0.89 13.78
CA THR A 89 6.19 -0.98 12.31
C THR A 89 7.37 -1.81 11.77
N THR A 90 8.21 -2.36 12.63
CA THR A 90 9.41 -3.14 12.23
C THR A 90 9.06 -4.32 11.33
N GLY A 91 7.95 -5.01 11.58
CA GLY A 91 7.49 -6.12 10.73
C GLY A 91 7.27 -5.70 9.27
N ALA A 92 6.55 -4.59 9.05
CA ALA A 92 6.31 -4.06 7.72
C ALA A 92 7.61 -3.61 7.03
N LEU A 93 8.53 -2.97 7.77
CA LEU A 93 9.83 -2.57 7.23
C LEU A 93 10.66 -3.77 6.75
N LEU A 94 10.70 -4.85 7.52
CA LEU A 94 11.41 -6.07 7.15
C LEU A 94 10.76 -6.75 5.93
N ILE A 95 9.43 -6.77 5.86
CA ILE A 95 8.71 -7.30 4.69
C ILE A 95 9.08 -6.49 3.44
N LEU A 96 9.00 -5.16 3.48
CA LEU A 96 9.35 -4.30 2.34
C LEU A 96 10.81 -4.46 1.92
N LEU A 97 11.72 -4.66 2.87
CA LEU A 97 13.13 -4.94 2.59
C LEU A 97 13.32 -6.28 1.87
N MET A 98 12.71 -7.36 2.39
CA MET A 98 12.78 -8.70 1.79
C MET A 98 12.13 -8.74 0.41
N VAL A 99 11.03 -8.00 0.25
CA VAL A 99 10.35 -7.79 -1.01
C VAL A 99 11.27 -7.13 -2.05
N GLY A 100 12.02 -6.09 -1.67
CA GLY A 100 12.99 -5.46 -2.56
C GLY A 100 14.08 -6.45 -3.02
N ALA A 101 14.59 -7.27 -2.10
CA ALA A 101 15.56 -8.31 -2.43
C ALA A 101 14.97 -9.40 -3.34
N LEU A 102 13.71 -9.81 -3.11
CA LEU A 102 12.98 -10.79 -3.91
C LEU A 102 12.73 -10.28 -5.34
N ALA A 103 12.27 -9.04 -5.49
CA ALA A 103 12.02 -8.43 -6.80
C ALA A 103 13.32 -8.34 -7.61
N GLY A 104 14.43 -7.93 -6.98
CA GLY A 104 15.74 -7.90 -7.62
C GLY A 104 16.24 -9.28 -8.05
N THR A 105 16.08 -10.30 -7.18
CA THR A 105 16.46 -11.68 -7.54
C THR A 105 15.59 -12.25 -8.66
N TRP A 106 14.29 -11.98 -8.69
CA TRP A 106 13.41 -12.40 -9.78
C TRP A 106 13.68 -11.71 -11.12
N LEU A 107 14.13 -10.46 -11.08
CA LEU A 107 14.52 -9.73 -12.28
C LEU A 107 15.79 -10.36 -12.88
N ILE A 108 16.80 -10.63 -12.04
CA ILE A 108 18.07 -11.23 -12.48
C ILE A 108 17.89 -12.70 -12.88
N SER A 109 17.01 -13.45 -12.22
CA SER A 109 16.78 -14.87 -12.52
C SER A 109 15.78 -15.11 -13.65
N GLY A 110 15.37 -14.07 -14.39
CA GLY A 110 14.44 -14.19 -15.52
C GLY A 110 12.98 -14.49 -15.16
N ILE A 111 12.61 -14.54 -13.87
CA ILE A 111 11.23 -14.85 -13.44
C ILE A 111 10.27 -13.73 -13.83
N ILE A 112 10.61 -12.46 -13.56
CA ILE A 112 9.78 -11.32 -13.98
C ILE A 112 9.68 -11.24 -15.52
N PRO A 113 10.79 -11.29 -16.29
CA PRO A 113 10.73 -11.37 -17.75
C PRO A 113 9.87 -12.52 -18.28
N ALA A 114 9.96 -13.72 -17.69
CA ALA A 114 9.14 -14.87 -18.09
C ALA A 114 7.65 -14.63 -17.80
N MET A 115 7.30 -14.09 -16.63
CA MET A 115 5.90 -13.72 -16.33
C MET A 115 5.37 -12.69 -17.33
N ILE A 116 6.19 -11.73 -17.76
CA ILE A 116 5.79 -10.76 -18.77
C ILE A 116 5.56 -11.45 -20.11
N TYR A 117 6.51 -12.26 -20.58
CA TYR A 117 6.43 -12.98 -21.85
C TYR A 117 5.18 -13.88 -21.94
N TYR A 118 4.97 -14.74 -20.95
CA TYR A 118 3.80 -15.62 -20.93
C TYR A 118 2.50 -14.85 -20.64
N GLY A 119 2.57 -13.78 -19.84
CA GLY A 119 1.44 -12.90 -19.58
C GLY A 119 0.91 -12.25 -20.85
N LEU A 120 1.78 -11.78 -21.74
CA LEU A 120 1.42 -11.19 -23.03
C LEU A 120 0.72 -12.18 -23.98
N GLN A 121 1.00 -13.48 -23.85
CA GLN A 121 0.32 -14.52 -24.66
C GLN A 121 -1.09 -14.84 -24.16
N ILE A 122 -1.32 -14.66 -22.85
CA ILE A 122 -2.56 -15.07 -22.19
C ILE A 122 -3.53 -13.88 -22.01
N LEU A 123 -3.01 -12.70 -21.71
CA LEU A 123 -3.81 -11.54 -21.32
C LEU A 123 -4.14 -10.67 -22.53
N ASN A 124 -5.43 -10.62 -22.87
CA ASN A 124 -5.95 -9.69 -23.86
C ASN A 124 -5.98 -8.25 -23.28
N PRO A 125 -5.45 -7.23 -24.00
CA PRO A 125 -5.41 -5.85 -23.54
C PRO A 125 -6.76 -5.29 -23.08
N THR A 126 -7.85 -5.71 -23.74
CA THR A 126 -9.22 -5.25 -23.46
C THR A 126 -9.68 -5.59 -22.05
N ILE A 127 -9.24 -6.73 -21.51
CA ILE A 127 -9.62 -7.19 -20.16
C ILE A 127 -8.47 -7.07 -19.16
N PHE A 128 -7.31 -6.57 -19.60
CA PHE A 128 -6.07 -6.61 -18.83
C PHE A 128 -6.21 -5.94 -17.47
N LEU A 129 -6.75 -4.71 -17.41
CA LEU A 129 -6.92 -3.98 -16.16
C LEU A 129 -7.84 -4.72 -15.18
N ALA A 130 -8.93 -5.30 -15.67
CA ALA A 130 -9.83 -6.11 -14.84
C ALA A 130 -9.14 -7.41 -14.36
N ALA A 131 -8.35 -8.04 -15.22
CA ALA A 131 -7.56 -9.21 -14.87
C ALA A 131 -6.53 -8.88 -13.79
N CYS A 132 -5.86 -7.72 -13.84
CA CYS A 132 -4.96 -7.25 -12.79
C CYS A 132 -5.67 -7.20 -11.43
N VAL A 133 -6.86 -6.61 -11.38
CA VAL A 133 -7.66 -6.53 -10.13
C VAL A 133 -7.93 -7.93 -9.59
N VAL A 134 -8.40 -8.86 -10.44
CA VAL A 134 -8.77 -10.22 -10.01
C VAL A 134 -7.55 -11.03 -9.58
N ILE A 135 -6.47 -11.00 -10.36
CA ILE A 135 -5.24 -11.74 -10.05
C ILE A 135 -4.65 -11.21 -8.73
N SER A 136 -4.52 -9.90 -8.59
CA SER A 136 -4.02 -9.29 -7.35
C SER A 136 -4.93 -9.58 -6.16
N ALA A 137 -6.25 -9.58 -6.33
CA ALA A 137 -7.19 -9.98 -5.29
C ALA A 137 -6.98 -11.42 -4.83
N ILE A 138 -6.90 -12.37 -5.75
CA ILE A 138 -6.72 -13.79 -5.41
C ILE A 138 -5.39 -14.00 -4.68
N ILE A 139 -4.30 -13.45 -5.22
CA ILE A 139 -2.99 -13.57 -4.59
C ILE A 139 -3.00 -12.92 -3.22
N SER A 140 -3.60 -11.73 -3.06
CA SER A 140 -3.63 -11.05 -1.77
C SER A 140 -4.53 -11.73 -0.73
N ILE A 141 -5.61 -12.40 -1.15
CA ILE A 141 -6.36 -13.28 -0.25
C ILE A 141 -5.48 -14.43 0.23
N ALA A 142 -4.72 -15.05 -0.68
CA ALA A 142 -3.87 -16.18 -0.36
C ALA A 142 -2.64 -15.80 0.48
N THR A 143 -2.06 -14.64 0.26
CA THR A 143 -0.88 -14.16 1.01
C THR A 143 -1.26 -13.40 2.28
N GLY A 144 -2.45 -12.82 2.35
CA GLY A 144 -2.88 -11.96 3.46
C GLY A 144 -2.17 -10.61 3.50
N SER A 145 -1.54 -10.15 2.41
CA SER A 145 -0.76 -8.92 2.41
C SER A 145 -0.87 -8.17 1.10
N SER A 146 -1.31 -6.91 1.18
CA SER A 146 -1.40 -6.02 0.01
C SER A 146 -0.01 -5.64 -0.52
N TRP A 147 0.94 -5.38 0.38
CA TRP A 147 2.34 -5.04 0.05
C TRP A 147 3.06 -6.18 -0.68
N THR A 148 2.91 -7.41 -0.18
CA THR A 148 3.53 -8.59 -0.80
C THR A 148 2.96 -8.83 -2.20
N THR A 149 1.64 -8.68 -2.36
CA THR A 149 0.99 -8.83 -3.67
C THR A 149 1.44 -7.76 -4.67
N ALA A 150 1.44 -6.49 -4.27
CA ALA A 150 1.85 -5.39 -5.13
C ALA A 150 3.30 -5.57 -5.61
N ALA A 151 4.16 -6.13 -4.77
CA ALA A 151 5.57 -6.25 -5.09
C ALA A 151 6.00 -7.57 -5.74
N THR A 152 5.13 -8.58 -5.80
CA THR A 152 5.39 -9.85 -6.50
C THR A 152 4.70 -9.84 -7.85
N VAL A 153 3.45 -10.27 -7.89
CA VAL A 153 2.64 -10.32 -9.12
C VAL A 153 2.35 -8.92 -9.65
N GLY A 154 2.27 -7.90 -8.77
CA GLY A 154 2.01 -6.53 -9.19
C GLY A 154 3.11 -5.94 -10.07
N ILE A 155 4.39 -6.16 -9.75
CA ILE A 155 5.51 -5.71 -10.60
C ILE A 155 5.46 -6.38 -11.98
N ALA A 156 5.15 -7.69 -12.01
CA ALA A 156 5.00 -8.42 -13.26
C ALA A 156 3.85 -7.85 -14.12
N LEU A 157 2.70 -7.59 -13.50
CA LEU A 157 1.56 -6.97 -14.17
C LEU A 157 1.88 -5.56 -14.65
N ILE A 158 2.60 -4.75 -13.87
CA ILE A 158 3.05 -3.42 -14.30
C ILE A 158 3.93 -3.53 -15.57
N GLY A 159 4.88 -4.47 -15.59
CA GLY A 159 5.72 -4.72 -16.76
C GLY A 159 4.94 -5.22 -18.00
N ILE A 160 3.91 -6.05 -17.81
CA ILE A 160 2.99 -6.45 -18.89
C ILE A 160 2.21 -5.24 -19.39
N GLY A 161 1.68 -4.42 -18.48
CA GLY A 161 0.92 -3.22 -18.83
C GLY A 161 1.76 -2.24 -19.65
N GLU A 162 3.02 -2.05 -19.26
CA GLU A 162 3.99 -1.24 -20.00
C GLU A 162 4.24 -1.81 -21.41
N ALA A 163 4.48 -3.13 -21.52
CA ALA A 163 4.69 -3.79 -22.81
C ALA A 163 3.45 -3.74 -23.73
N LEU A 164 2.24 -3.70 -23.15
CA LEU A 164 0.97 -3.51 -23.87
C LEU A 164 0.69 -2.03 -24.21
N GLY A 165 1.53 -1.09 -23.76
CA GLY A 165 1.34 0.35 -23.95
C GLY A 165 0.22 0.94 -23.09
N ILE A 166 -0.17 0.27 -22.01
CA ILE A 166 -1.18 0.73 -21.05
C ILE A 166 -0.49 1.61 -20.00
N SER A 167 -1.10 2.73 -19.64
CA SER A 167 -0.56 3.65 -18.63
C SER A 167 -0.17 2.93 -17.34
N LEU A 168 1.09 3.12 -16.91
CA LEU A 168 1.62 2.58 -15.65
C LEU A 168 0.73 2.95 -14.45
N GLY A 169 0.22 4.18 -14.40
CA GLY A 169 -0.66 4.63 -13.33
C GLY A 169 -2.00 3.88 -13.29
N MET A 170 -2.58 3.57 -14.46
CA MET A 170 -3.81 2.79 -14.54
C MET A 170 -3.57 1.33 -14.11
N THR A 171 -2.49 0.73 -14.60
CA THR A 171 -2.10 -0.64 -14.22
C THR A 171 -1.80 -0.75 -12.73
N ALA A 172 -1.03 0.19 -12.17
CA ALA A 172 -0.75 0.25 -10.74
C ALA A 172 -2.04 0.43 -9.92
N GLY A 173 -2.96 1.29 -10.36
CA GLY A 173 -4.27 1.45 -9.74
C GLY A 173 -5.10 0.16 -9.71
N ALA A 174 -5.07 -0.61 -10.79
CA ALA A 174 -5.76 -1.91 -10.89
C ALA A 174 -5.15 -2.95 -9.94
N VAL A 175 -3.82 -3.07 -9.93
CA VAL A 175 -3.07 -3.96 -9.03
C VAL A 175 -3.36 -3.62 -7.56
N LEU A 176 -3.25 -2.34 -7.18
CA LEU A 176 -3.51 -1.89 -5.81
C LEU A 176 -4.95 -2.14 -5.38
N SER A 177 -5.92 -1.94 -6.28
CA SER A 177 -7.33 -2.21 -6.00
C SER A 177 -7.57 -3.68 -5.63
N GLY A 178 -6.98 -4.61 -6.40
CA GLY A 178 -7.05 -6.04 -6.08
C GLY A 178 -6.29 -6.39 -4.81
N ALA A 179 -5.07 -5.87 -4.65
CA ALA A 179 -4.23 -6.13 -3.49
C ALA A 179 -4.90 -5.69 -2.17
N TYR A 180 -5.45 -4.48 -2.10
CA TYR A 180 -6.16 -4.02 -0.89
C TYR A 180 -7.47 -4.75 -0.65
N PHE A 181 -8.17 -5.19 -1.70
CA PHE A 181 -9.35 -6.03 -1.55
C PHE A 181 -8.98 -7.35 -0.86
N GLY A 182 -7.94 -8.04 -1.33
CA GLY A 182 -7.58 -9.33 -0.78
C GLY A 182 -7.03 -9.26 0.64
N ASP A 183 -6.21 -8.27 0.94
CA ASP A 183 -5.70 -7.98 2.29
C ASP A 183 -6.84 -7.81 3.31
N LYS A 184 -7.85 -7.00 2.97
CA LYS A 184 -9.05 -6.82 3.81
C LYS A 184 -9.89 -8.09 3.97
N MET A 185 -9.91 -8.96 2.97
CA MET A 185 -10.78 -10.15 2.99
C MET A 185 -10.07 -11.42 3.49
N SER A 186 -8.75 -11.36 3.67
CA SER A 186 -7.95 -12.53 4.04
C SER A 186 -7.97 -12.78 5.55
N PRO A 187 -8.30 -14.00 6.01
CA PRO A 187 -8.10 -14.37 7.41
C PRO A 187 -6.62 -14.49 7.81
N LEU A 188 -5.72 -14.49 6.83
CA LEU A 188 -4.27 -14.54 7.02
C LEU A 188 -3.66 -13.14 7.18
N SER A 189 -4.42 -12.07 6.95
CA SER A 189 -3.92 -10.70 7.05
C SER A 189 -3.81 -10.24 8.49
N ASP A 190 -2.64 -9.68 8.83
CA ASP A 190 -2.37 -9.08 10.13
C ASP A 190 -3.38 -7.97 10.46
N THR A 191 -3.72 -7.12 9.49
CA THR A 191 -4.65 -6.00 9.73
C THR A 191 -6.08 -6.49 9.95
N THR A 192 -6.50 -7.49 9.17
CA THR A 192 -7.81 -8.14 9.29
C THR A 192 -7.93 -8.94 10.59
N ASN A 193 -6.83 -9.46 11.13
CA ASN A 193 -6.79 -10.20 12.40
C ASN A 193 -6.75 -9.26 13.62
N LEU A 194 -5.92 -8.21 13.56
CA LEU A 194 -5.73 -7.26 14.66
C LEU A 194 -6.97 -6.37 14.89
N ALA A 195 -7.65 -5.92 13.83
CA ALA A 195 -8.81 -5.04 13.97
C ALA A 195 -9.93 -5.62 14.87
N PRO A 196 -10.43 -6.85 14.65
CA PRO A 196 -11.43 -7.46 15.53
C PRO A 196 -10.86 -7.79 16.92
N ALA A 197 -9.59 -8.21 17.03
CA ALA A 197 -8.97 -8.49 18.32
C ALA A 197 -8.96 -7.25 19.24
N MET A 198 -8.63 -6.08 18.69
CA MET A 198 -8.65 -4.81 19.42
C MET A 198 -10.09 -4.34 19.72
N ALA A 199 -11.04 -4.60 18.83
CA ALA A 199 -12.45 -4.27 19.03
C ALA A 199 -13.19 -5.26 19.95
N GLY A 200 -12.56 -6.39 20.33
CA GLY A 200 -13.17 -7.46 21.11
C GLY A 200 -14.21 -8.28 20.33
N GLY A 201 -14.10 -8.35 19.01
CA GLY A 201 -14.96 -9.14 18.12
C GLY A 201 -14.26 -10.38 17.55
N GLU A 202 -15.03 -11.22 16.88
CA GLU A 202 -14.54 -12.43 16.21
C GLU A 202 -14.08 -12.15 14.77
N LEU A 203 -13.00 -12.81 14.33
CA LEU A 203 -12.39 -12.60 13.02
C LEU A 203 -13.37 -12.84 11.85
N PHE A 204 -14.05 -13.99 11.85
CA PHE A 204 -14.93 -14.36 10.74
C PHE A 204 -16.18 -13.50 10.68
N ASP A 205 -16.68 -13.03 11.84
CA ASP A 205 -17.77 -12.06 11.88
C ASP A 205 -17.33 -10.72 11.29
N HIS A 206 -16.13 -10.25 11.63
CA HIS A 206 -15.55 -9.04 11.06
C HIS A 206 -15.42 -9.12 9.53
N ILE A 207 -14.84 -10.21 8.99
CA ILE A 207 -14.72 -10.42 7.53
C ILE A 207 -16.10 -10.45 6.86
N LYS A 208 -17.08 -11.13 7.49
CA LYS A 208 -18.46 -11.19 6.98
C LYS A 208 -19.08 -9.79 6.91
N TYR A 209 -18.90 -8.95 7.93
CA TYR A 209 -19.38 -7.57 7.90
C TYR A 209 -18.64 -6.72 6.88
N MET A 210 -17.31 -6.89 6.75
CA MET A 210 -16.53 -6.19 5.72
C MET A 210 -16.95 -6.57 4.31
N THR A 211 -17.44 -7.79 4.07
CA THR A 211 -17.96 -8.22 2.76
C THR A 211 -19.05 -7.27 2.26
N ILE A 212 -19.87 -6.71 3.16
CA ILE A 212 -20.98 -5.80 2.84
C ILE A 212 -20.47 -4.52 2.17
N THR A 213 -19.28 -4.04 2.52
CA THR A 213 -18.69 -2.84 1.90
C THR A 213 -17.69 -3.20 0.80
N THR A 214 -16.87 -4.22 1.04
CA THR A 214 -15.70 -4.53 0.22
C THR A 214 -16.08 -5.22 -1.10
N VAL A 215 -17.10 -6.08 -1.10
CA VAL A 215 -17.58 -6.73 -2.34
C VAL A 215 -18.27 -5.75 -3.27
N PRO A 216 -19.20 -4.88 -2.83
CA PRO A 216 -19.75 -3.86 -3.72
C PRO A 216 -18.69 -2.93 -4.29
N THR A 217 -17.70 -2.52 -3.49
CA THR A 217 -16.61 -1.66 -3.99
C THR A 217 -15.78 -2.34 -5.06
N ILE A 218 -15.40 -3.62 -4.89
CA ILE A 218 -14.58 -4.30 -5.91
C ILE A 218 -15.37 -4.55 -7.20
N LEU A 219 -16.68 -4.79 -7.10
CA LEU A 219 -17.55 -4.92 -8.27
C LEU A 219 -17.64 -3.62 -9.05
N VAL A 220 -17.82 -2.48 -8.37
CA VAL A 220 -17.79 -1.16 -9.01
C VAL A 220 -16.43 -0.93 -9.67
N THR A 221 -15.33 -1.23 -8.97
CA THR A 221 -13.98 -1.11 -9.49
C THR A 221 -13.75 -1.97 -10.74
N LEU A 222 -14.23 -3.22 -10.75
CA LEU A 222 -14.16 -4.11 -11.91
C LEU A 222 -14.93 -3.54 -13.10
N VAL A 223 -16.14 -3.04 -12.88
CA VAL A 223 -16.94 -2.39 -13.96
C VAL A 223 -16.19 -1.20 -14.54
N VAL A 224 -15.60 -0.34 -13.70
CA VAL A 224 -14.81 0.81 -14.15
C VAL A 224 -13.60 0.36 -14.97
N PHE A 225 -12.81 -0.59 -14.49
CA PHE A 225 -11.63 -1.07 -15.21
C PHE A 225 -11.97 -1.83 -16.50
N ILE A 226 -13.12 -2.50 -16.57
CA ILE A 226 -13.63 -3.10 -17.81
C ILE A 226 -13.97 -2.00 -18.83
N ILE A 227 -14.70 -0.96 -18.43
CA ILE A 227 -15.06 0.16 -19.31
C ILE A 227 -13.79 0.86 -19.81
N LEU A 228 -12.83 1.11 -18.92
CA LEU A 228 -11.53 1.67 -19.29
C LEU A 228 -10.80 0.76 -20.28
N GLY A 229 -10.78 -0.55 -20.05
CA GLY A 229 -10.17 -1.53 -20.95
C GLY A 229 -10.75 -1.51 -22.37
N PHE A 230 -12.05 -1.27 -22.53
CA PHE A 230 -12.68 -1.10 -23.85
C PHE A 230 -12.40 0.26 -24.52
N THR A 231 -11.94 1.25 -23.76
CA THR A 231 -11.69 2.61 -24.25
C THR A 231 -10.20 2.86 -24.54
N ILE A 232 -9.32 1.96 -24.09
CA ILE A 232 -7.88 2.07 -24.31
C ILE A 232 -7.53 1.48 -25.68
N ASP A 233 -7.01 2.32 -26.56
CA ASP A 233 -6.28 1.86 -27.75
C ASP A 233 -4.90 1.37 -27.30
N ALA A 234 -4.76 0.05 -27.11
CA ALA A 234 -3.48 -0.56 -26.78
C ALA A 234 -2.55 -0.49 -28.02
N THR A 235 -1.70 0.54 -28.07
CA THR A 235 -0.75 0.79 -29.18
C THR A 235 0.60 0.11 -28.97
N GLY A 236 0.80 -0.64 -27.88
CA GLY A 236 2.06 -1.30 -27.58
C GLY A 236 2.38 -2.43 -28.56
N SER A 237 3.47 -2.30 -29.31
CA SER A 237 4.11 -3.44 -29.96
C SER A 237 5.08 -4.07 -28.95
N ALA A 238 4.62 -5.08 -28.22
CA ALA A 238 5.49 -5.78 -27.28
C ALA A 238 6.68 -6.39 -28.04
N ASP A 239 7.89 -5.89 -27.77
CA ASP A 239 9.13 -6.45 -28.31
C ASP A 239 9.46 -7.75 -27.56
N THR A 240 8.77 -8.81 -27.96
CA THR A 240 8.92 -10.15 -27.37
C THR A 240 10.33 -10.71 -27.55
N GLU A 241 11.10 -10.25 -28.54
CA GLU A 241 12.47 -10.71 -28.80
C GLU A 241 13.42 -10.19 -27.72
N THR A 242 13.32 -8.91 -27.35
CA THR A 242 14.09 -8.34 -26.23
C THR A 242 13.77 -9.00 -24.89
N ILE A 243 12.50 -9.35 -24.65
CA ILE A 243 12.08 -10.07 -23.43
C ILE A 243 12.65 -11.49 -23.42
N LEU A 244 12.61 -12.20 -24.56
CA LEU A 244 13.15 -13.55 -24.69
C LEU A 244 14.67 -13.58 -24.43
N ASN A 245 15.40 -12.63 -25.03
CA ASN A 245 16.84 -12.48 -24.82
C ASN A 245 17.19 -12.22 -23.34
N SER A 246 16.33 -11.51 -22.62
CA SER A 246 16.50 -11.28 -21.17
C SER A 246 16.32 -12.58 -20.37
N ILE A 247 15.40 -13.46 -20.78
CA ILE A 247 15.22 -14.79 -20.18
C ILE A 247 16.44 -15.68 -20.45
N ASP A 248 16.93 -15.71 -21.69
CA ASP A 248 18.07 -16.54 -22.08
C ASP A 248 19.41 -16.09 -21.45
N ALA A 249 19.51 -14.80 -21.09
CA ALA A 249 20.67 -14.22 -20.42
C ALA A 249 20.66 -14.36 -18.88
N SER A 250 19.55 -14.83 -18.30
CA SER A 250 19.35 -14.98 -16.85
C SER A 250 19.88 -16.29 -16.27
#